data_AF-A0A061D8Z9-F1
#
_entry.id   AF-A0A061D8Z9-F1
#
_cell.length_a   1.000
_cell.length_b   1.000
_cell.length_c   1.000
_cell.angle_alpha   90.00
_cell.angle_beta   90.00
_cell.angle_gamma   90.00
#
_symmetry.space_group_name_H-M   'P 1'
#
loop_
_entity.id
_entity.type
_entity.pdbx_description
1 polymer ?
#
loop_
_entity_poly.entity_id
_entity_poly.type
_entity_poly.pdbx_seq_one_letter_code
_entity_poly.pdbx_strand_id
1 'polypeptide(L)'
;MENSNMGLFKTRTDCRLLRNRNTIATGPFGYSVMATCLAIITAATLLFICIWPLENAVLYHLFGMGMPLVFKIWSAGTTVILFSILCRSVTPIYLLIVSCLLYFMNHMMLLAGLVQLYMRQHAANYTLFRMMYHSPQIFHFAIFMVLSILRLILTLPLLYYVMVLASIRTFGGTGWECLSSLKLEEKQLEGQRKQLEIRSEWLNLVNQE
;
A
#
# COMPACT_ATOMS: atom_id res chain seq x y z
N MET A 1 49.08 -14.95 -20.89
CA MET A 1 48.60 -13.87 -21.79
C MET A 1 47.30 -13.36 -21.21
N GLU A 2 47.32 -12.09 -20.79
CA GLU A 2 46.26 -11.38 -20.09
C GLU A 2 45.01 -11.13 -20.93
N ASN A 3 43.87 -11.19 -20.23
CA ASN A 3 42.68 -10.35 -20.32
C ASN A 3 42.42 -9.53 -21.60
N SER A 4 41.27 -9.80 -22.23
CA SER A 4 40.34 -8.74 -22.65
C SER A 4 39.02 -9.34 -23.11
N ASN A 5 38.04 -9.51 -22.23
CA ASN A 5 36.60 -9.57 -22.58
C ASN A 5 35.65 -9.55 -21.36
N MET A 6 36.02 -8.88 -20.27
CA MET A 6 35.09 -8.53 -19.17
C MET A 6 34.86 -7.02 -19.17
N GLY A 7 34.26 -6.51 -20.26
CA GLY A 7 34.00 -5.08 -20.45
C GLY A 7 32.52 -4.67 -20.37
N LEU A 8 31.60 -5.58 -20.03
CA LEU A 8 30.16 -5.29 -20.10
C LEU A 8 29.37 -5.49 -18.79
N PHE A 9 30.06 -5.63 -17.66
CA PHE A 9 29.41 -5.49 -16.35
C PHE A 9 29.90 -4.21 -15.71
N LYS A 10 29.16 -3.11 -15.97
CA LYS A 10 29.29 -1.87 -15.21
C LYS A 10 29.32 -2.23 -13.73
N THR A 11 30.41 -1.87 -13.07
CA THR A 11 30.65 -2.12 -11.66
C THR A 11 29.47 -1.60 -10.82
N ARG A 12 29.10 -2.42 -9.82
CA ARG A 12 28.01 -2.26 -8.83
C ARG A 12 27.89 -0.86 -8.20
N THR A 13 28.92 -0.02 -8.30
CA THR A 13 29.05 1.30 -7.70
C THR A 13 28.36 2.42 -8.47
N ASP A 14 28.11 2.27 -9.78
CA ASP A 14 27.68 3.40 -10.62
C ASP A 14 26.16 3.46 -10.88
N CYS A 15 25.42 2.40 -10.55
CA CYS A 15 23.97 2.39 -10.68
C CYS A 15 23.30 2.90 -9.38
N ARG A 16 23.03 4.21 -9.31
CA ARG A 16 22.23 4.82 -8.22
C ARG A 16 20.88 4.10 -7.99
N LEU A 17 20.29 3.54 -9.04
CA LEU A 17 19.06 2.71 -8.99
C LEU A 17 19.24 1.38 -8.23
N LEU A 18 20.40 0.71 -8.37
CA LEU A 18 20.67 -0.56 -7.66
C LEU A 18 21.07 -0.32 -6.20
N ARG A 19 21.67 0.83 -5.88
CA ARG A 19 21.95 1.25 -4.50
C ARG A 19 20.68 1.38 -3.64
N ASN A 20 19.55 1.75 -4.27
CA ASN A 20 18.23 1.81 -3.62
C ASN A 20 17.55 0.44 -3.43
N ARG A 21 17.89 -0.57 -4.24
CA ARG A 21 17.41 -1.96 -4.04
C ARG A 21 18.05 -2.65 -2.83
N ASN A 22 19.25 -2.22 -2.44
CA ASN A 22 19.92 -2.72 -1.24
C ASN A 22 19.29 -2.23 0.08
N THR A 23 18.49 -1.15 0.06
CA THR A 23 18.24 -0.35 1.27
C THR A 23 16.96 -0.69 2.01
N ILE A 24 15.95 -1.29 1.37
CA ILE A 24 14.66 -1.52 2.03
C ILE A 24 14.52 -3.01 2.35
N ALA A 25 15.28 -3.44 3.34
CA ALA A 25 15.09 -4.72 4.00
C ALA A 25 14.11 -4.61 5.17
N THR A 26 13.92 -3.39 5.69
CA THR A 26 13.15 -3.06 6.88
C THR A 26 12.26 -1.85 6.61
N GLY A 27 11.11 -1.79 7.28
CA GLY A 27 10.29 -0.58 7.35
C GLY A 27 10.76 0.37 8.46
N PRO A 28 9.93 1.33 8.87
CA PRO A 28 10.31 2.33 9.87
C PRO A 28 10.76 1.64 11.16
N PHE A 29 11.75 2.21 11.85
CA PHE A 29 12.27 1.70 13.12
C PHE A 29 12.86 0.27 13.08
N GLY A 30 13.18 -0.25 11.89
CA GLY A 30 13.78 -1.58 11.75
C GLY A 30 12.77 -2.74 11.77
N TYR A 31 11.47 -2.45 11.81
CA TYR A 31 10.44 -3.48 11.72
C TYR A 31 10.44 -4.18 10.37
N SER A 32 9.91 -5.41 10.32
CA SER A 32 9.75 -6.13 9.06
C SER A 32 8.78 -5.42 8.11
N VAL A 33 8.99 -5.58 6.81
CA VAL A 33 8.09 -5.00 5.79
C VAL A 33 6.66 -5.51 5.97
N MET A 34 6.50 -6.77 6.37
CA MET A 34 5.19 -7.34 6.68
C MET A 34 4.55 -6.68 7.91
N ALA A 35 5.29 -6.54 9.02
CA ALA A 35 4.78 -5.90 10.23
C ALA A 35 4.35 -4.45 10.00
N THR A 36 5.07 -3.75 9.13
CA THR A 36 4.77 -2.34 8.80
C THR A 36 3.55 -2.21 7.89
N CYS A 37 3.37 -3.11 6.92
CA CYS A 37 2.10 -3.23 6.19
C CYS A 37 0.93 -3.51 7.15
N LEU A 38 1.11 -4.44 8.09
CA LEU A 38 0.09 -4.77 9.09
C LEU A 38 -0.27 -3.56 9.96
N ALA A 39 0.72 -2.82 10.46
CA ALA A 39 0.51 -1.63 11.28
C ALA A 39 -0.22 -0.50 10.53
N ILE A 40 0.11 -0.28 9.26
CA ILE A 40 -0.54 0.76 8.46
C ILE A 40 -1.99 0.37 8.15
N ILE A 41 -2.24 -0.90 7.84
CA ILE A 41 -3.61 -1.40 7.60
C ILE A 41 -4.44 -1.30 8.88
N THR A 42 -3.91 -1.70 10.04
CA THR A 42 -4.63 -1.59 11.31
C THR A 42 -4.94 -0.13 11.64
N ALA A 43 -3.98 0.78 11.45
CA ALA A 43 -4.23 2.22 11.60
C ALA A 43 -5.32 2.73 10.65
N ALA A 44 -5.30 2.31 9.39
CA ALA A 44 -6.33 2.68 8.41
C ALA A 44 -7.73 2.13 8.78
N THR A 45 -7.81 0.92 9.35
CA THR A 45 -9.07 0.35 9.84
C THR A 45 -9.59 1.06 11.10
N LEU A 46 -8.70 1.46 12.02
CA LEU A 46 -9.09 2.25 13.20
C LEU A 46 -9.64 3.62 12.79
N LEU A 47 -8.98 4.30 11.84
CA LEU A 47 -9.49 5.55 11.29
C LEU A 47 -10.85 5.38 10.62
N PHE A 48 -11.07 4.27 9.91
CA PHE A 48 -12.39 3.97 9.33
C PHE A 48 -13.48 3.84 10.39
N ILE A 49 -13.19 3.17 11.52
CA ILE A 49 -14.12 3.07 12.65
C ILE A 49 -14.43 4.46 13.24
N CYS A 50 -13.43 5.32 13.38
CA CYS A 50 -13.62 6.69 13.86
C CYS A 50 -14.41 7.58 12.89
N ILE A 51 -14.25 7.39 11.58
CA ILE A 51 -14.97 8.14 10.54
C ILE A 51 -16.45 7.74 10.51
N TRP A 52 -16.78 6.48 10.82
CA TRP A 52 -18.12 5.91 10.73
C TRP A 52 -19.24 6.77 11.38
N PRO A 53 -19.15 7.19 12.65
CA PRO A 53 -20.19 8.01 13.27
C PRO A 53 -20.25 9.43 12.69
N LEU A 54 -19.10 10.02 12.32
CA LEU A 54 -19.05 11.36 11.73
C LEU A 54 -19.65 11.39 10.33
N GLU A 55 -19.36 10.38 9.53
CA GLU A 55 -19.87 10.25 8.16
C GLU A 55 -21.40 10.23 8.16
N ASN A 56 -22.03 9.48 9.07
CA ASN A 56 -23.49 9.46 9.18
C ASN A 56 -24.05 10.84 9.54
N ALA A 57 -23.44 11.56 10.48
CA ALA A 57 -23.87 12.90 10.85
C ALA A 57 -23.75 13.91 9.69
N VAL A 58 -22.65 13.82 8.93
CA VAL A 58 -22.40 14.69 7.76
C VAL A 58 -23.32 14.36 6.59
N LEU A 59 -23.48 13.08 6.24
CA LEU A 59 -24.33 12.64 5.12
C LEU A 59 -25.82 12.92 5.38
N TYR A 60 -26.30 12.69 6.61
CA TYR A 60 -27.69 12.99 6.95
C TYR A 60 -28.00 14.49 6.82
N HIS A 61 -27.02 15.35 7.14
CA HIS A 61 -27.17 16.79 7.00
C HIS A 61 -27.12 17.26 5.53
N LEU A 62 -26.22 16.70 4.71
CA LEU A 62 -26.03 17.10 3.31
C LEU A 62 -27.08 16.51 2.35
N PHE A 63 -27.46 15.25 2.56
CA PHE A 63 -28.28 14.46 1.63
C PHE A 63 -29.59 13.95 2.25
N GLY A 64 -29.83 14.15 3.56
CA GLY A 64 -31.03 13.64 4.24
C GLY A 64 -31.03 12.12 4.47
N MET A 65 -29.97 11.42 4.08
CA MET A 65 -29.85 9.97 4.23
C MET A 65 -28.41 9.58 4.59
N GLY A 66 -28.27 8.57 5.45
CA GLY A 66 -26.98 7.93 5.72
C GLY A 66 -26.63 6.88 4.66
N MET A 67 -25.36 6.54 4.56
CA MET A 67 -24.93 5.44 3.68
C MET A 67 -25.49 4.10 4.20
N PRO A 68 -26.03 3.23 3.33
CA PRO A 68 -26.60 1.96 3.75
C PRO A 68 -25.59 1.08 4.47
N LEU A 69 -26.01 0.51 5.60
CA LEU A 69 -25.15 -0.27 6.51
C LEU A 69 -24.52 -1.49 5.83
N VAL A 70 -25.20 -2.08 4.83
CA VAL A 70 -24.72 -3.20 4.02
C VAL A 70 -23.42 -2.84 3.29
N PHE A 71 -23.34 -1.65 2.68
CA PHE A 71 -22.12 -1.20 1.98
C PHE A 71 -20.97 -0.96 2.96
N LYS A 72 -21.27 -0.50 4.17
CA LYS A 72 -20.26 -0.29 5.22
C LYS A 72 -19.67 -1.62 5.70
N ILE A 73 -20.52 -2.61 5.97
CA ILE A 73 -20.08 -3.96 6.36
C ILE A 73 -19.31 -4.61 5.22
N TRP A 74 -19.78 -4.49 3.98
CA TRP A 74 -19.08 -5.04 2.82
C TRP A 74 -17.68 -4.46 2.68
N SER A 75 -17.54 -3.13 2.79
CA SER A 75 -16.24 -2.45 2.76
C SER A 75 -15.30 -2.94 3.88
N ALA A 76 -15.81 -3.10 5.10
CA ALA A 76 -15.03 -3.64 6.21
C ALA A 76 -14.60 -5.09 5.94
N GLY A 77 -15.53 -5.94 5.50
CA GLY A 77 -15.29 -7.35 5.18
C GLY A 77 -14.25 -7.53 4.08
N THR A 78 -14.32 -6.74 3.00
CA THR A 78 -13.30 -6.78 1.94
C THR A 78 -11.91 -6.40 2.43
N THR A 79 -11.83 -5.49 3.41
CA THR A 79 -10.54 -5.05 4.00
C THR A 79 -9.92 -6.16 4.86
N VAL A 80 -10.75 -6.89 5.62
CA VAL A 80 -10.33 -8.04 6.43
C VAL A 80 -9.94 -9.25 5.56
N ILE A 81 -10.69 -9.52 4.50
CA ILE A 81 -10.37 -10.61 3.56
C ILE A 81 -9.03 -10.34 2.87
N LEU A 82 -8.78 -9.09 2.46
CA LEU A 82 -7.49 -8.70 1.89
C LEU A 82 -6.31 -8.99 2.83
N PHE A 83 -6.50 -8.74 4.13
CA PHE A 83 -5.51 -8.99 5.17
C PHE A 83 -5.16 -10.48 5.30
N SER A 84 -6.15 -11.37 5.26
CA SER A 84 -5.91 -12.83 5.33
C SER A 84 -5.19 -13.37 4.09
N ILE A 85 -5.40 -12.75 2.94
CA ILE A 85 -4.87 -13.24 1.65
C ILE A 85 -3.46 -12.70 1.36
N LEU A 86 -3.11 -11.51 1.87
CA LEU A 86 -1.74 -10.92 1.83
C LEU A 86 -0.64 -11.90 2.29
N CYS A 87 -0.99 -12.88 3.14
CA CYS A 87 -0.06 -13.85 3.69
C CYS A 87 0.32 -15.00 2.75
N ARG A 88 -0.48 -15.30 1.71
CA ARG A 88 -0.39 -16.59 1.00
C ARG A 88 0.23 -16.58 -0.39
N SER A 89 0.14 -15.51 -1.18
CA SER A 89 0.72 -15.51 -2.54
C SER A 89 1.00 -14.10 -3.09
N VAL A 90 1.66 -14.02 -4.26
CA VAL A 90 2.06 -12.77 -4.92
C VAL A 90 0.90 -12.09 -5.66
N THR A 91 0.02 -12.87 -6.30
CA THR A 91 -1.14 -12.36 -7.06
C THR A 91 -2.07 -11.43 -6.26
N PRO A 92 -2.41 -11.74 -5.00
CA PRO A 92 -3.21 -10.87 -4.14
C PRO A 92 -2.52 -9.54 -3.80
N ILE A 93 -1.19 -9.52 -3.79
CA ILE A 93 -0.42 -8.29 -3.53
C ILE A 93 -0.58 -7.33 -4.72
N TYR A 94 -0.58 -7.85 -5.96
CA TYR A 94 -0.90 -7.04 -7.14
C TYR A 94 -2.35 -6.55 -7.14
N LEU A 95 -3.31 -7.41 -6.76
CA LEU A 95 -4.71 -6.99 -6.63
C LEU A 95 -4.89 -5.90 -5.56
N LEU A 96 -4.16 -5.99 -4.44
CA LEU A 96 -4.14 -4.96 -3.41
C LEU A 96 -3.57 -3.63 -3.93
N ILE A 97 -2.49 -3.67 -4.71
CA ILE A 97 -1.93 -2.46 -5.35
C ILE A 97 -2.97 -1.77 -6.22
N VAL A 98 -3.66 -2.52 -7.10
CA VAL A 98 -4.72 -1.97 -7.96
C VAL A 98 -5.88 -1.44 -7.11
N SER A 99 -6.31 -2.17 -6.09
CA SER A 99 -7.38 -1.76 -5.18
C SER A 99 -7.04 -0.47 -4.43
N CYS A 100 -5.80 -0.32 -3.93
CA CYS A 100 -5.33 0.91 -3.30
C CYS A 100 -5.35 2.11 -4.24
N LEU A 101 -4.94 1.92 -5.50
CA LEU A 101 -4.98 2.99 -6.52
C LEU A 101 -6.42 3.39 -6.84
N LEU A 102 -7.31 2.42 -7.08
CA LEU A 102 -8.73 2.68 -7.32
C LEU A 102 -9.40 3.36 -6.12
N TYR A 103 -9.09 2.91 -4.91
CA TYR A 103 -9.57 3.52 -3.67
C TYR A 103 -9.14 4.99 -3.59
N PHE A 104 -7.85 5.27 -3.81
CA PHE A 104 -7.30 6.63 -3.77
C PHE A 104 -7.98 7.54 -4.80
N MET A 105 -8.09 7.10 -6.05
CA MET A 105 -8.75 7.88 -7.11
C MET A 105 -10.21 8.16 -6.79
N ASN A 106 -10.98 7.15 -6.40
CA ASN A 106 -12.40 7.29 -6.08
C ASN A 106 -12.63 8.20 -4.86
N HIS A 107 -11.84 8.03 -3.80
CA HIS A 107 -11.97 8.86 -2.60
C HIS A 107 -11.55 10.30 -2.84
N MET A 108 -10.52 10.55 -3.67
CA MET A 108 -10.16 11.91 -4.07
C MET A 108 -11.29 12.59 -4.87
N MET A 109 -11.92 11.87 -5.81
CA MET A 109 -13.04 12.38 -6.58
C MET A 109 -14.26 12.69 -5.69
N LEU A 110 -14.61 11.77 -4.78
CA LEU A 110 -15.71 11.96 -3.83
C LEU A 110 -15.46 13.13 -2.88
N LEU A 111 -14.25 13.23 -2.34
CA LEU A 111 -13.87 14.30 -1.42
C LEU A 111 -13.91 15.67 -2.12
N ALA A 112 -13.40 15.75 -3.36
CA ALA A 112 -13.48 16.96 -4.17
C ALA A 112 -14.94 17.36 -4.46
N GLY A 113 -15.80 16.39 -4.80
CA GLY A 113 -17.23 16.61 -5.01
C GLY A 113 -17.94 17.11 -3.74
N LEU A 114 -17.63 16.53 -2.58
CA LEU A 114 -18.15 16.95 -1.27
C LEU A 114 -17.75 18.38 -0.93
N VAL A 115 -16.47 18.74 -1.15
CA VAL A 115 -15.99 20.11 -0.94
C VAL A 115 -16.70 21.08 -1.87
N GLN A 116 -16.84 20.75 -3.15
CA GLN A 116 -17.51 21.62 -4.12
C GLN A 116 -18.99 21.83 -3.77
N LEU A 117 -19.68 20.77 -3.34
CA LEU A 117 -21.09 20.83 -2.94
C LEU A 117 -21.26 21.65 -1.65
N TYR A 118 -20.38 21.43 -0.67
CA TYR A 118 -20.34 22.22 0.56
C TYR A 118 -20.12 23.71 0.27
N MET A 119 -19.12 24.06 -0.55
CA MET A 119 -18.83 25.46 -0.92
C MET A 119 -20.02 26.11 -1.65
N ARG A 120 -20.70 25.37 -2.53
CA ARG A 120 -21.88 25.87 -3.25
C ARG A 120 -23.06 26.11 -2.31
N GLN A 121 -23.30 25.22 -1.36
CA GLN A 121 -24.36 25.37 -0.36
C GLN A 121 -24.04 26.52 0.62
N HIS A 122 -22.78 26.70 1.00
CA HIS A 122 -22.35 27.82 1.85
C HIS A 122 -22.44 29.17 1.15
N ALA A 123 -22.10 29.24 -0.14
CA ALA A 123 -22.22 30.45 -0.94
C ALA A 123 -23.69 30.89 -1.10
N ALA A 124 -24.61 29.93 -1.24
CA ALA A 124 -26.05 30.21 -1.29
C ALA A 124 -26.61 30.73 0.06
N ASN A 125 -26.04 30.28 1.18
CA ASN A 125 -26.47 30.66 2.52
C ASN A 125 -25.77 31.91 3.09
N TYR A 126 -24.82 32.51 2.36
CA TYR A 126 -23.91 33.55 2.87
C TYR A 126 -24.61 34.84 3.34
N THR A 127 -25.81 35.14 2.84
CA THR A 127 -26.63 36.29 3.27
C THR A 127 -27.41 36.03 4.56
N LEU A 128 -27.83 34.79 4.83
CA LEU A 128 -28.56 34.38 6.04
C LEU A 128 -27.62 34.00 7.19
N PHE A 129 -26.46 33.42 6.88
CA PHE A 129 -25.51 32.87 7.87
C PHE A 129 -24.73 33.94 8.66
N ARG A 130 -24.45 35.10 8.05
CA ARG A 130 -23.70 36.20 8.68
C ARG A 130 -24.42 36.80 9.89
N MET A 131 -25.74 36.61 10.00
CA MET A 131 -26.54 37.13 11.12
C MET A 131 -26.73 36.14 12.27
N MET A 132 -26.51 34.82 12.11
CA MET A 132 -27.17 33.88 13.02
C MET A 132 -26.39 32.82 13.78
N TYR A 133 -25.15 32.39 13.47
CA TYR A 133 -24.29 31.66 14.43
C TYR A 133 -23.07 30.99 13.78
N HIS A 134 -22.05 30.75 14.61
CA HIS A 134 -21.03 29.71 14.41
C HIS A 134 -21.66 28.35 14.76
N SER A 135 -22.09 27.56 13.77
CA SER A 135 -22.79 26.30 14.04
C SER A 135 -21.82 25.13 14.29
N PRO A 136 -22.13 24.20 15.24
CA PRO A 136 -21.32 23.02 15.53
C PRO A 136 -21.15 22.07 14.33
N GLN A 137 -21.91 22.26 13.25
CA GLN A 137 -21.88 21.42 12.06
C GLN A 137 -20.62 21.63 11.21
N ILE A 138 -20.09 22.87 11.17
CA ILE A 138 -18.84 23.19 10.47
C ILE A 138 -17.68 22.42 11.09
N PHE A 139 -17.69 22.28 12.42
CA PHE A 139 -16.67 21.54 13.17
C PHE A 139 -16.70 20.03 12.85
N HIS A 140 -17.89 19.41 12.79
CA HIS A 140 -18.03 18.00 12.42
C HIS A 140 -17.60 17.73 10.97
N PHE A 141 -17.95 18.64 10.05
CA PHE A 141 -17.51 18.55 8.66
C PHE A 141 -15.98 18.69 8.54
N ALA A 142 -15.38 19.67 9.23
CA ALA A 142 -13.94 19.86 9.23
C ALA A 142 -13.18 18.63 9.78
N ILE A 143 -13.65 18.05 10.90
CA ILE A 143 -13.05 16.82 11.46
C ILE A 143 -13.20 15.65 10.47
N PHE A 144 -14.39 15.48 9.88
CA PHE A 144 -14.62 14.44 8.88
C PHE A 144 -13.66 14.57 7.68
N MET A 145 -13.47 15.80 7.19
CA MET A 145 -12.53 16.11 6.11
C MET A 145 -11.08 15.79 6.50
N VAL A 146 -10.64 16.22 7.68
CA VAL A 146 -9.27 15.97 8.16
C VAL A 146 -9.01 14.48 8.33
N LEU A 147 -9.94 13.73 8.95
CA LEU A 147 -9.79 12.28 9.12
C LEU A 147 -9.78 11.54 7.77
N SER A 148 -10.60 11.98 6.82
CA SER A 148 -10.64 11.40 5.47
C SER A 148 -9.35 11.66 4.69
N ILE A 149 -8.79 12.87 4.79
CA ILE A 149 -7.49 13.22 4.20
C ILE A 149 -6.36 12.42 4.87
N LEU A 150 -6.35 12.32 6.20
CA LEU A 150 -5.36 11.55 6.94
C LEU A 150 -5.38 10.06 6.52
N ARG A 151 -6.56 9.49 6.36
CA ARG A 151 -6.74 8.12 5.86
C ARG A 151 -6.20 7.97 4.44
N LEU A 152 -6.42 8.94 3.56
CA LEU A 152 -5.84 8.96 2.21
C LEU A 152 -4.31 9.05 2.24
N ILE A 153 -3.74 9.91 3.08
CA ILE A 153 -2.28 10.03 3.24
C ILE A 153 -1.67 8.71 3.68
N LEU A 154 -2.32 7.95 4.57
CA LEU A 154 -1.88 6.63 5.01
C LEU A 154 -1.92 5.54 3.91
N THR A 155 -2.71 5.71 2.86
CA THR A 155 -2.71 4.75 1.74
C THR A 155 -1.45 4.83 0.88
N LEU A 156 -0.77 5.98 0.83
CA LEU A 156 0.47 6.16 0.07
C LEU A 156 1.65 5.33 0.62
N PRO A 157 2.01 5.40 1.93
CA PRO A 157 3.04 4.54 2.49
C PRO A 157 2.62 3.07 2.45
N LEU A 158 1.34 2.74 2.60
CA LEU A 158 0.86 1.37 2.43
C LEU A 158 1.18 0.84 1.03
N LEU A 159 0.81 1.58 -0.01
CA LEU A 159 1.07 1.22 -1.41
C LEU A 159 2.57 0.98 -1.65
N TYR A 160 3.42 1.85 -1.12
CA TYR A 160 4.87 1.71 -1.21
C TYR A 160 5.37 0.40 -0.58
N TYR A 161 5.00 0.12 0.68
CA TYR A 161 5.47 -1.09 1.37
C TYR A 161 4.87 -2.37 0.79
N VAL A 162 3.65 -2.32 0.25
CA VAL A 162 3.03 -3.43 -0.47
C VAL A 162 3.79 -3.74 -1.77
N MET A 163 4.25 -2.72 -2.52
CA MET A 163 5.12 -2.94 -3.69
C MET A 163 6.47 -3.56 -3.31
N VAL A 164 7.07 -3.12 -2.19
CA VAL A 164 8.30 -3.74 -1.65
C VAL A 164 8.03 -5.19 -1.27
N LEU A 165 6.92 -5.47 -0.59
CA LEU A 165 6.52 -6.83 -0.21
C LEU A 165 6.30 -7.73 -1.44
N ALA A 166 5.69 -7.20 -2.51
CA ALA A 166 5.54 -7.90 -3.78
C ALA A 166 6.91 -8.34 -4.31
N SER A 167 7.88 -7.42 -4.32
CA SER A 167 9.24 -7.71 -4.79
C SER A 167 9.98 -8.73 -3.93
N ILE A 168 9.74 -8.75 -2.61
CA ILE A 168 10.31 -9.76 -1.71
C ILE A 168 9.70 -11.14 -1.99
N ARG A 169 8.38 -11.18 -2.20
CA ARG A 169 7.63 -12.42 -2.42
C ARG A 169 7.89 -13.05 -3.79
N THR A 170 8.20 -12.25 -4.83
CA THR A 170 8.61 -12.79 -6.14
C THR A 170 9.91 -13.60 -6.07
N PHE A 171 10.79 -13.29 -5.11
CA PHE A 171 12.04 -14.04 -4.87
C PHE A 171 11.91 -15.04 -3.71
N GLY A 172 10.68 -15.43 -3.34
CA GLY A 172 10.42 -16.47 -2.34
C GLY A 172 10.50 -16.01 -0.88
N GLY A 173 10.74 -14.72 -0.61
CA GLY A 173 10.81 -14.20 0.76
C GLY A 173 9.43 -13.98 1.38
N THR A 174 9.32 -14.16 2.69
CA THR A 174 8.04 -14.00 3.42
C THR A 174 7.70 -12.54 3.76
N GLY A 175 8.71 -11.66 3.82
CA GLY A 175 8.61 -10.26 4.27
C GLY A 175 8.80 -10.06 5.79
N TRP A 176 8.93 -11.16 6.54
CA TRP A 176 9.21 -11.14 7.99
C TRP A 176 10.70 -11.10 8.32
N GLU A 177 11.51 -11.71 7.46
CA GLU A 177 12.93 -12.00 7.72
C GLU A 177 13.86 -10.77 7.65
N CYS A 178 13.30 -9.56 7.47
CA CYS A 178 14.06 -8.31 7.31
C CYS A 178 15.20 -8.44 6.28
N LEU A 179 14.97 -9.22 5.22
CA LEU A 179 15.89 -9.43 4.12
C LEU A 179 15.47 -8.56 2.93
N SER A 180 16.44 -7.93 2.28
CA SER A 180 16.19 -7.22 1.03
C SER A 180 15.88 -8.21 -0.09
N SER A 181 15.07 -7.78 -1.04
CA SER A 181 14.76 -8.56 -2.26
C SER A 181 16.03 -8.98 -3.01
N LEU A 182 17.07 -8.14 -3.00
CA LEU A 182 18.33 -8.43 -3.67
C LEU A 182 19.15 -9.52 -2.96
N LYS A 183 19.12 -9.59 -1.62
CA LYS A 183 19.74 -10.70 -0.87
C LYS A 183 18.99 -12.02 -1.08
N LEU A 184 17.67 -11.95 -1.27
CA LEU A 184 16.87 -13.13 -1.61
C LEU A 184 17.15 -13.59 -3.04
N GLU A 185 17.27 -12.65 -3.98
CA GLU A 185 17.69 -12.91 -5.36
C GLU A 185 19.09 -13.56 -5.41
N GLU A 186 20.05 -13.05 -4.64
CA GLU A 186 21.40 -13.63 -4.51
C GLU A 186 21.35 -15.08 -4.02
N LYS A 187 20.63 -15.35 -2.91
CA LYS A 187 20.45 -16.72 -2.40
C LYS A 187 19.78 -17.65 -3.40
N GLN A 188 18.79 -17.14 -4.14
CA GLN A 188 18.08 -17.92 -5.16
C GLN A 188 19.02 -18.28 -6.33
N LEU A 189 19.82 -17.32 -6.80
CA LEU A 189 20.80 -17.53 -7.85
C LEU A 189 21.92 -18.50 -7.42
N GLU A 190 22.40 -18.41 -6.18
CA GLU A 190 23.36 -19.38 -5.64
C GLU A 190 22.79 -20.80 -5.59
N GLY A 191 21.51 -20.95 -5.19
CA GLY A 191 20.82 -22.23 -5.21
C GLY A 191 20.69 -22.81 -6.62
N GLN A 192 20.32 -21.98 -7.60
CA GLN A 192 20.24 -22.38 -9.00
C GLN A 192 21.61 -22.78 -9.57
N ARG A 193 22.67 -22.04 -9.22
CA ARG A 193 24.04 -22.37 -9.62
C ARG A 193 24.44 -23.75 -9.12
N LYS A 194 24.22 -24.06 -7.84
CA LYS A 194 24.52 -25.39 -7.28
C LYS A 194 23.75 -26.51 -7.98
N GLN A 195 22.48 -26.29 -8.30
CA GLN A 195 21.68 -27.26 -9.05
C GLN A 195 22.20 -27.49 -10.47
N LEU A 196 22.70 -26.43 -11.13
CA LEU A 196 23.30 -26.53 -12.45
C LEU A 196 24.65 -27.25 -12.41
N GLU A 197 25.48 -27.01 -11.39
CA GLU A 197 26.74 -27.73 -11.18
C GLU A 197 26.49 -29.23 -11.00
N ILE A 198 25.53 -29.62 -10.15
CA ILE A 198 25.13 -31.03 -9.96
C ILE A 198 24.62 -31.66 -11.26
N ARG A 199 23.79 -30.92 -12.04
CA ARG A 199 23.30 -31.42 -13.33
C ARG A 199 24.42 -31.58 -14.35
N SER A 200 25.40 -30.68 -14.35
CA SER A 200 26.58 -30.78 -15.21
C SER A 200 27.40 -32.02 -14.86
N GLU A 201 27.61 -32.30 -13.57
CA GLU A 201 28.32 -33.51 -13.13
C GLU A 201 27.59 -34.78 -13.58
N TRP A 202 26.27 -34.83 -13.42
CA TRP A 202 25.45 -35.95 -13.92
C TRP A 202 25.56 -36.15 -15.43
N LEU A 203 25.48 -35.08 -16.22
CA LEU A 203 25.62 -35.16 -17.68
C LEU A 203 27.01 -35.64 -18.11
N ASN A 204 28.05 -35.21 -17.40
CA ASN A 204 29.42 -35.64 -17.68
C ASN A 204 29.63 -37.12 -17.36
N LEU A 205 29.00 -37.64 -16.30
CA LEU A 205 29.02 -39.07 -15.98
C LEU A 205 28.29 -39.90 -17.05
N VAL A 206 27.12 -39.45 -17.52
CA VAL A 206 26.36 -40.14 -18.57
C VAL A 206 27.10 -40.14 -19.92
N ASN A 207 27.80 -39.06 -20.27
CA ASN A 207 28.56 -38.99 -21.53
C ASN A 207 29.88 -39.79 -21.53
N GLN A 208 30.28 -40.36 -20.38
CA GLN A 208 31.48 -41.20 -20.26
C GLN A 208 31.18 -42.71 -20.40
N GLU A 209 29.90 -43.10 -20.40
CA GLU A 209 29.42 -44.45 -20.77
C GLU A 209 29.14 -44.55 -22.27
#